data_AF-A0AAW3N2J2-F1
#
_entry.id   AF-A0AAW3N2J2-F1
#
_cell.length_a   1.000
_cell.length_b   1.000
_cell.length_c   1.000
_cell.angle_alpha   90.00
_cell.angle_beta   90.00
_cell.angle_gamma   90.00
#
_symmetry.space_group_name_H-M   'P 1'
#
loop_
_entity.id
_entity.type
_entity.pdbx_description
1 polymer ?
#
loop_
_entity_poly.entity_id
_entity_poly.type
_entity_poly.pdbx_seq_one_letter_code
_entity_poly.pdbx_strand_id
1 'polypeptide(L)'
;MAGSSTFAAYIIARHIKNALPQLRTTVRAGDGAATGYIEANGVTHAHAWVEVSDGTEPWVVDIMADQYGGDAVTIMPLSVASRCYVPANDDFAQKLLSTFESRIIAAIPADETVAPSRRAESLLDALLAAA
;
A
#
# COMPACT_ATOMS: atom_id res chain seq x y z
N MET A 1 11.65 4.92 -7.57
CA MET A 1 10.25 4.49 -7.78
C MET A 1 9.92 3.38 -6.79
N ALA A 2 8.89 3.54 -5.97
CA ALA A 2 8.43 2.59 -4.95
C ALA A 2 7.56 1.43 -5.52
N GLY A 3 7.83 0.97 -6.75
CA GLY A 3 6.88 0.13 -7.51
C GLY A 3 6.46 -1.15 -6.77
N SER A 4 7.42 -1.90 -6.25
CA SER A 4 7.16 -3.16 -5.53
C SER A 4 6.50 -2.93 -4.17
N SER A 5 6.94 -1.92 -3.40
CA SER A 5 6.32 -1.61 -2.12
C SER A 5 4.92 -1.02 -2.24
N THR A 6 4.62 -0.30 -3.33
CA THR A 6 3.26 0.13 -3.65
C THR A 6 2.34 -1.07 -3.85
N PHE A 7 2.79 -2.07 -4.62
CA PHE A 7 2.02 -3.30 -4.83
C PHE A 7 1.82 -4.08 -3.52
N ALA A 8 2.89 -4.23 -2.74
CA ALA A 8 2.84 -4.92 -1.46
C ALA A 8 1.88 -4.23 -0.48
N ALA A 9 1.97 -2.90 -0.35
CA ALA A 9 1.08 -2.10 0.49
C ALA A 9 -0.38 -2.21 0.04
N TYR A 10 -0.63 -2.22 -1.28
CA TYR A 10 -1.96 -2.42 -1.84
C TYR A 10 -2.54 -3.80 -1.48
N ILE A 11 -1.78 -4.88 -1.67
CA ILE A 11 -2.23 -6.24 -1.37
C ILE A 11 -2.45 -6.43 0.13
N ILE A 12 -1.51 -5.99 0.97
CA ILE A 12 -1.64 -6.19 2.42
C ILE A 12 -2.78 -5.36 3.02
N ALA A 13 -3.01 -4.12 2.54
CA ALA A 13 -4.16 -3.33 2.96
C ALA A 13 -5.49 -4.03 2.65
N ARG A 14 -5.63 -4.60 1.45
CA ARG A 14 -6.82 -5.38 1.08
C ARG A 14 -6.95 -6.66 1.90
N HIS A 15 -5.84 -7.39 2.10
CA HIS A 15 -5.84 -8.62 2.89
C HIS A 15 -6.27 -8.34 4.34
N ILE A 16 -5.73 -7.31 4.99
CA ILE A 16 -6.10 -6.91 6.35
C ILE A 16 -7.56 -6.50 6.41
N LYS A 17 -8.04 -5.68 5.46
CA LYS A 17 -9.44 -5.24 5.43
C LYS A 17 -10.41 -6.43 5.34
N ASN A 18 -10.07 -7.46 4.56
CA ASN A 18 -10.93 -8.62 4.36
C ASN A 18 -10.83 -9.62 5.53
N ALA A 19 -9.63 -9.85 6.06
CA ALA A 19 -9.40 -10.81 7.15
C ALA A 19 -9.76 -10.25 8.54
N LEU A 20 -9.64 -8.93 8.72
CA LEU A 20 -9.78 -8.22 10.00
C LEU A 20 -10.60 -6.93 9.79
N PRO A 21 -11.89 -7.02 9.45
CA PRO A 21 -12.72 -5.88 9.06
C PRO A 21 -12.94 -4.84 10.15
N GLN A 22 -12.66 -5.18 11.42
CA GLN A 22 -12.66 -4.24 12.54
C GLN A 22 -11.49 -3.26 12.52
N LEU A 23 -10.43 -3.54 11.75
CA LEU A 23 -9.25 -2.70 11.64
C LEU A 23 -9.41 -1.69 10.52
N ARG A 24 -9.04 -0.43 10.79
CA ARG A 24 -8.89 0.60 9.77
C ARG A 24 -7.50 0.52 9.18
N THR A 25 -7.42 0.51 7.86
CA THR A 25 -6.17 0.48 7.10
C THR A 25 -6.01 1.75 6.27
N THR A 26 -4.84 2.37 6.33
CA THR A 26 -4.49 3.52 5.50
C THR A 26 -3.14 3.26 4.83
N VAL A 27 -3.12 3.26 3.50
CA VAL A 27 -1.85 3.17 2.76
C VAL A 27 -1.15 4.53 2.84
N ARG A 28 0.13 4.50 3.19
CA ARG A 28 1.03 5.65 3.20
C ARG A 28 2.17 5.44 2.23
N ALA A 29 2.76 6.53 1.78
CA ALA A 29 3.93 6.48 0.92
C ALA A 29 4.79 7.72 1.06
N GLY A 30 6.06 7.60 0.68
CA GLY A 30 6.98 8.72 0.51
C GLY A 30 7.71 8.68 -0.83
N ASP A 31 8.27 9.82 -1.21
CA ASP A 31 8.87 10.08 -2.52
C ASP A 31 10.37 9.74 -2.62
N GLY A 32 11.03 9.48 -1.49
CA GLY A 32 12.45 9.22 -1.39
C GLY A 32 13.35 10.45 -1.37
N ALA A 33 12.79 11.67 -1.50
CA ALA A 33 13.56 12.90 -1.44
C ALA A 33 13.65 13.43 -0.01
N ALA A 34 12.49 13.54 0.65
CA ALA A 34 12.39 13.95 2.05
C ALA A 34 11.45 13.03 2.85
N THR A 35 10.72 12.15 2.17
CA THR A 35 9.69 11.29 2.74
C THR A 35 9.91 9.86 2.28
N GLY A 36 9.51 8.88 3.07
CA GLY A 36 9.62 7.46 2.74
C GLY A 36 10.23 6.65 3.89
N TYR A 37 10.97 5.61 3.55
CA TYR A 37 11.71 4.80 4.50
C TYR A 37 13.12 5.36 4.70
N ILE A 38 13.54 5.57 5.94
CA ILE A 38 14.86 6.05 6.32
C ILE A 38 15.66 4.88 6.90
N GLU A 39 16.72 4.50 6.20
CA GLU A 39 17.67 3.49 6.66
C GLU A 39 18.47 3.96 7.89
N ALA A 40 19.10 3.02 8.59
CA ALA A 40 19.95 3.33 9.75
C ALA A 40 21.14 4.26 9.43
N ASN A 41 21.58 4.30 8.17
CA ASN A 41 22.62 5.19 7.67
C ASN A 41 22.09 6.60 7.29
N GLY A 42 20.78 6.84 7.42
CA GLY A 42 20.12 8.11 7.10
C GLY A 42 19.71 8.27 5.63
N VAL A 43 19.89 7.25 4.78
CA VAL A 43 19.43 7.31 3.38
C VAL A 43 17.91 7.14 3.33
N THR A 44 17.25 8.03 2.59
CA THR A 44 15.80 8.01 2.40
C THR A 44 15.43 7.35 1.08
N HIS A 45 14.46 6.43 1.13
CA HIS A 45 13.97 5.68 -0.02
C HIS A 45 12.49 5.92 -0.26
N ALA A 46 12.11 6.04 -1.53
CA ALA A 46 10.72 6.06 -1.93
C ALA A 46 10.08 4.72 -1.56
N HIS A 47 9.10 4.75 -0.66
CA HIS A 47 8.56 3.54 -0.07
C HIS A 47 7.08 3.70 0.27
N ALA A 48 6.33 2.59 0.28
CA ALA A 48 4.93 2.56 0.67
C ALA A 48 4.70 1.47 1.72
N TRP A 49 3.82 1.76 2.69
CA TRP A 49 3.48 0.90 3.82
C TRP A 49 2.00 1.06 4.17
N VAL A 50 1.53 0.29 5.14
CA VAL A 50 0.15 0.37 5.65
C VAL A 50 0.18 0.78 7.11
N GLU A 51 -0.56 1.82 7.44
CA GLU A 51 -0.93 2.12 8.83
C GLU A 51 -2.23 1.40 9.16
N VAL A 52 -2.27 0.72 10.30
CA VAL A 52 -3.41 -0.07 10.78
C VAL A 52 -3.81 0.44 12.17
N SER A 53 -5.11 0.57 12.45
CA SER A 53 -5.60 0.95 13.78
C SER A 53 -6.95 0.30 14.08
N ASP A 54 -7.14 -0.14 15.32
CA ASP A 54 -8.41 -0.63 15.87
C ASP A 54 -9.20 0.46 16.62
N GLY A 55 -8.73 1.72 16.62
CA GLY A 55 -9.22 2.78 17.52
C GLY A 55 -8.24 3.18 18.60
N THR A 56 -7.19 2.39 18.81
CA THR A 56 -6.08 2.71 19.71
C THR A 56 -4.83 3.13 18.93
N GLU A 57 -3.65 2.95 19.51
CA GLU A 57 -2.35 3.29 18.90
C GLU A 57 -2.21 2.64 17.52
N PRO A 58 -1.98 3.41 16.45
CA PRO A 58 -1.77 2.83 15.12
C PRO A 58 -0.45 2.06 15.02
N TRP A 59 -0.40 1.11 14.10
CA TRP A 59 0.81 0.34 13.76
C TRP A 59 1.17 0.53 12.29
N VAL A 60 2.47 0.55 12.00
CA VAL A 60 2.98 0.34 10.64
C VAL A 60 3.08 -1.15 10.39
N VAL A 61 2.57 -1.58 9.22
CA VAL A 61 2.73 -2.90 8.65
C VAL A 61 3.43 -2.76 7.30
N ASP A 62 4.57 -3.41 7.16
CA ASP A 62 5.42 -3.35 5.99
C ASP A 62 6.07 -4.72 5.73
N ILE A 63 5.78 -5.29 4.56
CA ILE A 63 6.29 -6.60 4.14
C ILE A 63 7.42 -6.48 3.10
N MET A 64 7.98 -5.28 2.96
CA MET A 64 9.02 -4.94 1.99
C MET A 64 10.14 -4.09 2.63
N ALA A 65 10.23 -4.03 3.96
CA ALA A 65 11.29 -3.29 4.65
C ALA A 65 12.67 -3.96 4.45
N ASP A 66 12.70 -5.26 4.22
CA ASP A 66 13.88 -6.07 3.93
C ASP A 66 14.65 -5.63 2.69
N GLN A 67 13.98 -5.00 1.72
CA GLN A 67 14.64 -4.43 0.54
C GLN A 67 15.66 -3.32 0.90
N TYR A 68 15.57 -2.77 2.12
CA TYR A 68 16.45 -1.75 2.68
C TYR A 68 17.15 -2.22 3.97
N GLY A 69 17.21 -3.54 4.20
CA GLY A 69 17.87 -4.13 5.37
C GLY A 69 17.02 -4.19 6.64
N GLY A 70 15.72 -3.91 6.56
CA GLY A 70 14.77 -4.19 7.64
C GLY A 70 14.37 -5.66 7.73
N ASP A 71 13.37 -5.96 8.55
CA ASP A 71 12.81 -7.31 8.66
C ASP A 71 11.85 -7.63 7.50
N ALA A 72 11.76 -8.91 7.12
CA ALA A 72 10.86 -9.39 6.06
C ALA A 72 9.37 -9.09 6.33
N VAL A 73 8.99 -9.04 7.61
CA VAL A 73 7.68 -8.56 8.05
C VAL A 73 7.90 -7.62 9.22
N THR A 74 7.68 -6.35 8.97
CA THR A 74 7.79 -5.28 9.97
C THR A 74 6.39 -4.92 10.47
N ILE A 75 6.15 -5.11 11.76
CA ILE A 75 4.97 -4.61 12.47
C ILE A 75 5.45 -3.85 13.69
N MET A 76 5.16 -2.55 13.77
CA MET A 76 5.60 -1.75 14.91
C MET A 76 4.65 -0.58 15.21
N PRO A 77 4.57 -0.11 16.46
CA PRO A 77 3.76 1.06 16.81
C PRO A 77 4.18 2.30 16.01
N LEU A 78 3.22 3.12 15.59
CA LEU A 78 3.46 4.32 14.79
C LEU A 78 4.37 5.32 15.54
N SER A 79 4.22 5.43 16.85
CA SER A 79 5.12 6.20 17.72
C SER A 79 6.60 5.80 17.58
N VAL A 80 6.90 4.53 17.32
CA VAL A 80 8.26 4.03 17.05
C VAL A 80 8.61 4.20 15.57
N ALA A 81 7.68 3.84 14.68
CA ALA A 81 7.86 3.86 13.23
C ALA A 81 8.15 5.26 12.68
N SER A 82 7.61 6.31 13.30
CA SER A 82 7.80 7.71 12.87
C SER A 82 9.26 8.15 12.79
N ARG A 83 10.19 7.39 13.36
CA ARG A 83 11.64 7.61 13.24
C ARG A 83 12.21 7.21 11.89
N CYS A 84 11.60 6.24 11.22
CA CYS A 84 12.09 5.67 9.96
C CYS A 84 11.03 5.63 8.85
N TYR A 85 9.76 5.90 9.14
CA TYR A 85 8.67 6.00 8.17
C TYR A 85 8.11 7.42 8.18
N VAL A 86 8.42 8.19 7.14
CA VAL A 86 8.00 9.59 7.00
C VAL A 86 7.01 9.70 5.85
N PRO A 87 5.70 9.86 6.08
CA PRO A 87 4.73 9.96 5.00
C PRO A 87 4.91 11.27 4.22
N ALA A 88 4.69 11.21 2.91
CA ALA A 88 4.31 12.39 2.12
C ALA A 88 2.89 12.83 2.48
N ASN A 89 2.38 13.87 1.80
CA ASN A 89 0.99 14.26 1.96
C ASN A 89 0.02 13.14 1.53
N ASP A 90 -1.21 13.19 2.03
CA ASP A 90 -2.23 12.14 1.77
C ASP A 90 -2.54 11.98 0.28
N ASP A 91 -2.51 13.07 -0.48
CA ASP A 91 -2.74 13.07 -1.93
C ASP A 91 -1.69 12.24 -2.68
N PHE A 92 -0.45 12.21 -2.20
CA PHE A 92 0.64 11.47 -2.83
C PHE A 92 0.35 9.96 -2.82
N ALA A 93 -0.01 9.41 -1.66
CA ALA A 93 -0.31 7.99 -1.52
C ALA A 93 -1.54 7.59 -2.35
N GLN A 94 -2.59 8.41 -2.35
CA GLN A 94 -3.79 8.17 -3.16
C GLN A 94 -3.49 8.21 -4.67
N LYS A 95 -2.69 9.17 -5.12
CA LYS A 95 -2.27 9.26 -6.52
C LYS A 95 -1.40 8.08 -6.94
N LEU A 96 -0.48 7.66 -6.06
CA LEU A 96 0.39 6.51 -6.31
C LEU A 96 -0.43 5.23 -6.47
N LEU A 97 -1.40 5.01 -5.57
CA LEU A 97 -2.31 3.86 -5.63
C LEU A 97 -3.22 3.88 -6.86
N SER A 98 -3.88 5.00 -7.15
CA SER A 98 -4.77 5.10 -8.32
C SER A 98 -4.03 4.93 -9.64
N THR A 99 -2.79 5.43 -9.74
CA THR A 99 -1.92 5.19 -10.88
C THR A 99 -1.56 3.71 -10.99
N PHE A 100 -1.26 3.08 -9.86
CA PHE A 100 -0.91 1.67 -9.81
C PHE A 100 -2.09 0.74 -10.19
N GLU A 101 -3.27 0.98 -9.63
CA GLU A 101 -4.51 0.28 -10.00
C GLU A 101 -4.84 0.45 -11.48
N SER A 102 -4.75 1.68 -12.02
CA SER A 102 -4.97 1.94 -13.44
C SER A 102 -4.02 1.12 -14.33
N ARG A 103 -2.75 0.96 -13.92
CA ARG A 103 -1.78 0.15 -14.65
C ARG A 103 -2.11 -1.35 -14.60
N ILE A 104 -2.59 -1.86 -13.47
CA ILE A 104 -3.07 -3.25 -13.39
C ILE A 104 -4.23 -3.45 -14.36
N ILE A 105 -5.25 -2.60 -14.30
CA ILE A 105 -6.45 -2.71 -15.15
C ILE A 105 -6.07 -2.67 -16.63
N ALA A 106 -5.17 -1.77 -17.02
CA ALA A 106 -4.70 -1.64 -18.39
C ALA A 106 -3.84 -2.84 -18.86
N ALA A 107 -3.14 -3.51 -17.95
CA ALA A 107 -2.27 -4.65 -18.28
C ALA A 107 -3.05 -5.97 -18.44
N ILE A 108 -4.26 -6.07 -17.87
CA ILE A 108 -5.14 -7.21 -18.11
C ILE A 108 -5.60 -7.14 -19.58
N PRO A 109 -5.36 -8.18 -20.41
CA PRO A 109 -5.82 -8.20 -21.79
C PRO A 109 -7.33 -7.92 -21.86
N ALA A 110 -7.76 -7.06 -22.78
CA ALA A 110 -9.17 -6.99 -23.11
C ALA A 110 -9.55 -8.33 -23.76
N ASP A 111 -10.42 -9.10 -23.12
CA ASP A 111 -11.21 -10.05 -23.88
C ASP A 111 -12.12 -9.20 -24.79
N GLU A 112 -11.81 -9.16 -26.09
CA GLU A 112 -12.56 -8.37 -27.07
C GLU A 112 -14.03 -8.79 -27.16
N THR A 113 -14.42 -9.91 -26.52
CA THR A 113 -15.80 -10.39 -26.46
C THR A 113 -16.60 -9.84 -25.27
N VAL A 114 -15.97 -9.15 -24.31
CA VAL A 114 -16.65 -8.61 -23.11
C VAL A 114 -16.75 -7.09 -23.18
N ALA A 115 -17.99 -6.59 -23.29
CA ALA A 115 -18.27 -5.16 -23.35
C ALA A 115 -17.65 -4.38 -22.16
N PRO A 116 -17.07 -3.18 -22.37
CA PRO A 116 -16.34 -2.42 -21.34
C PRO A 116 -17.11 -2.17 -20.04
N SER A 117 -18.43 -1.99 -20.12
CA SER A 117 -19.30 -1.80 -18.95
C SER A 117 -19.39 -3.05 -18.05
N ARG A 118 -19.45 -4.25 -18.66
CA ARG A 118 -19.47 -5.52 -17.92
C ARG A 118 -18.10 -5.88 -17.32
N ARG A 119 -17.03 -5.28 -17.82
CA ARG A 119 -15.66 -5.47 -17.32
C ARG A 119 -15.40 -4.70 -16.03
N ALA A 120 -15.85 -3.46 -15.95
CA ALA A 120 -15.75 -2.66 -14.72
C ALA A 120 -16.63 -3.28 -13.62
N GLU A 121 -17.84 -3.73 -13.98
CA GLU A 121 -18.73 -4.46 -13.06
C GLU A 121 -18.13 -5.80 -12.64
N SER A 122 -17.60 -6.64 -13.53
CA SER A 122 -17.04 -7.94 -13.11
C SER A 122 -15.77 -7.83 -12.27
N LEU A 123 -14.92 -6.83 -12.52
CA LEU A 123 -13.75 -6.59 -11.69
C LEU A 123 -14.19 -6.04 -10.33
N LEU A 124 -15.14 -5.10 -10.29
CA LEU A 124 -15.70 -4.59 -9.05
C LEU A 124 -16.41 -5.70 -8.26
N ASP A 125 -17.19 -6.56 -8.90
CA ASP A 125 -17.87 -7.70 -8.32
C ASP A 125 -16.89 -8.77 -7.83
N ALA A 126 -15.83 -9.07 -8.58
CA ALA A 126 -14.77 -9.97 -8.13
C ALA A 126 -13.99 -9.38 -6.94
N LEU A 127 -13.80 -8.06 -6.91
CA LEU A 127 -13.18 -7.34 -5.81
C LEU A 127 -14.11 -7.24 -4.59
N LEU A 128 -15.44 -7.21 -4.79
CA LEU A 128 -16.46 -7.19 -3.74
C LEU A 128 -16.78 -8.58 -3.19
N ALA A 129 -16.71 -9.62 -4.03
CA ALA A 129 -16.91 -11.02 -3.63
C ALA A 129 -15.70 -11.60 -2.88
N ALA A 130 -14.54 -10.96 -2.99
CA ALA A 130 -13.35 -11.27 -2.23
C ALA A 130 -13.22 -10.47 -0.91
N ALA A 131 -14.16 -9.55 -0.64
CA ALA A 131 -14.26 -8.74 0.58
C ALA A 131 -15.35 -9.28 1.52
#